data_AF-A0A847GR01-F1
#
_entry.id   AF-A0A847GR01-F1
#
_cell.length_a   1.000
_cell.length_b   1.000
_cell.length_c   1.000
_cell.angle_alpha   90.00
_cell.angle_beta   90.00
_cell.angle_gamma   90.00
#
_symmetry.space_group_name_H-M   'P 1'
#
loop_
_entity.id
_entity.type
_entity.pdbx_description
1 polymer ?
#
loop_
_entity_poly.entity_id
_entity_poly.type
_entity_poly.pdbx_seq_one_letter_code
_entity_poly.pdbx_strand_id
1 'polypeptide(L)'
;MKRPRNIQRHVEDRVSQKKCLIAGCDKDTYALGLCKFHHNQFVYQRRKRKTEADRAKYHALAARRGLVLMSHECRQYAGSNVFAAIG
;
A
#
# COMPACT_ATOMS: atom_id res chain seq x y z
N MET A 1 7.40 -5.58 11.06
CA MET A 1 7.70 -6.66 10.09
C MET A 1 8.20 -6.04 8.80
N LYS A 2 9.36 -6.46 8.27
CA LYS A 2 9.91 -5.92 7.02
C LYS A 2 9.40 -6.72 5.80
N ARG A 3 9.11 -6.06 4.68
CA ARG A 3 8.78 -6.72 3.40
C ARG A 3 10.02 -7.44 2.84
N PRO A 4 9.85 -8.57 2.12
CA PRO A 4 10.90 -9.11 1.27
C PRO A 4 11.36 -8.09 0.22
N ARG A 5 12.63 -8.13 -0.17
CA ARG A 5 13.24 -7.11 -1.05
C ARG A 5 12.57 -6.98 -2.41
N ASN A 6 12.16 -8.10 -3.02
CA ASN A 6 11.44 -8.10 -4.30
C ASN A 6 10.06 -7.43 -4.20
N ILE A 7 9.35 -7.65 -3.10
CA ILE A 7 8.04 -7.02 -2.85
C ILE A 7 8.21 -5.53 -2.54
N GLN A 8 9.25 -5.17 -1.77
CA GLN A 8 9.56 -3.78 -1.49
C GLN A 8 9.81 -2.99 -2.77
N ARG A 9 10.60 -3.53 -3.70
CA ARG A 9 10.85 -2.90 -5.01
C ARG A 9 9.57 -2.70 -5.83
N HIS A 10 8.68 -3.68 -5.87
CA HIS A 10 7.37 -3.55 -6.53
C HIS A 10 6.55 -2.40 -5.95
N VAL A 11 6.53 -2.28 -4.61
CA VAL A 11 5.81 -1.20 -3.93
C VAL A 11 6.41 0.16 -4.31
N GLU A 12 7.73 0.30 -4.27
CA GLU A 12 8.42 1.55 -4.61
C GLU A 12 8.16 1.98 -6.06
N ASP A 13 8.25 1.06 -7.02
CA ASP A 13 7.97 1.34 -8.44
C ASP A 13 6.54 1.86 -8.65
N ARG A 14 5.56 1.14 -8.10
CA ARG A 14 4.13 1.51 -8.25
C ARG A 14 3.81 2.82 -7.54
N VAL A 15 4.38 3.03 -6.35
CA VAL A 15 4.21 4.30 -5.62
C VAL A 15 4.84 5.47 -6.38
N SER A 16 6.04 5.29 -6.93
CA SER A 16 6.70 6.31 -7.75
C SER A 16 5.88 6.69 -8.99
N GLN A 17 5.18 5.72 -9.58
CA GLN A 17 4.27 5.94 -10.71
C GLN A 17 2.87 6.41 -10.30
N LYS A 18 2.59 6.58 -8.99
CA LYS A 18 1.25 6.85 -8.44
C LYS A 18 0.20 5.82 -8.87
N LYS A 19 0.62 4.57 -9.11
CA LYS A 19 -0.25 3.46 -9.54
C LYS A 19 -0.62 2.54 -8.38
N CYS A 20 -1.80 1.94 -8.49
CA CYS A 20 -2.34 1.01 -7.50
C CYS A 20 -1.37 -0.16 -7.24
N LEU A 21 -1.16 -0.52 -5.98
CA LEU A 21 -0.25 -1.61 -5.62
C LEU A 21 -0.69 -3.01 -6.09
N ILE A 22 -1.97 -3.18 -6.39
CA ILE A 22 -2.51 -4.44 -6.93
C ILE A 22 -1.96 -4.66 -8.34
N ALA A 23 -1.37 -5.84 -8.55
CA ALA A 23 -0.85 -6.26 -9.85
C ALA A 23 -1.95 -6.25 -10.91
N GLY A 24 -1.65 -5.72 -12.10
CA GLY A 24 -2.60 -5.59 -13.21
C GLY A 24 -3.64 -4.47 -13.06
N CYS A 25 -3.47 -3.55 -12.11
CA CYS A 25 -4.38 -2.41 -11.93
C CYS A 25 -3.72 -1.06 -12.22
N ASP A 26 -3.90 -0.50 -13.41
CA ASP A 26 -3.20 0.74 -13.81
C ASP A 26 -3.93 2.04 -13.42
N LYS A 27 -4.87 1.93 -12.48
CA LYS A 27 -5.58 3.07 -11.91
C LYS A 27 -4.70 3.82 -10.91
N ASP A 28 -4.90 5.12 -10.84
CA ASP A 28 -4.15 5.97 -9.93
C ASP A 28 -4.51 5.70 -8.46
N THR A 29 -3.51 5.91 -7.59
CA THR A 29 -3.67 5.72 -6.16
C THR A 29 -4.56 6.80 -5.55
N TYR A 30 -5.46 6.38 -4.66
CA TYR A 30 -6.29 7.24 -3.83
C TYR A 30 -5.78 7.28 -2.38
N ALA A 31 -5.65 6.13 -1.72
CA ALA A 31 -5.20 6.03 -0.33
C ALA A 31 -4.54 4.67 -0.07
N LEU A 32 -3.57 4.62 0.85
CA LEU A 32 -2.81 3.40 1.21
C LEU A 32 -2.10 2.72 0.01
N GLY A 33 -1.77 3.47 -1.04
CA GLY A 33 -1.23 2.91 -2.29
C GLY A 33 -2.26 2.16 -3.14
N LEU A 34 -3.56 2.29 -2.86
CA LEU A 34 -4.64 1.65 -3.59
C LEU A 34 -5.47 2.67 -4.35
N CYS A 35 -6.00 2.27 -5.51
CA CYS A 35 -7.06 3.03 -6.17
C CYS A 35 -8.36 3.02 -5.34
N LYS A 36 -9.31 3.92 -5.62
CA LYS A 36 -10.56 4.06 -4.86
C LYS A 36 -11.32 2.74 -4.69
N PHE A 37 -11.39 1.93 -5.76
CA PHE A 37 -12.06 0.63 -5.73
C PHE A 37 -11.38 -0.36 -4.78
N HIS A 38 -10.08 -0.60 -4.96
CA HIS A 38 -9.34 -1.54 -4.11
C HIS A 38 -9.24 -1.06 -2.66
N HIS A 39 -9.17 0.26 -2.45
CA HIS A 39 -9.22 0.83 -1.10
C HIS A 39 -10.54 0.48 -0.40
N ASN A 40 -11.68 0.66 -1.07
CA ASN A 40 -12.98 0.30 -0.51
C ASN A 40 -13.11 -1.20 -0.24
N GLN A 41 -12.61 -2.04 -1.15
CA GLN A 41 -12.58 -3.49 -0.96
C GLN A 41 -11.72 -3.89 0.25
N PHE A 42 -10.55 -3.26 0.41
CA PHE A 42 -9.67 -3.48 1.55
C PHE A 42 -10.33 -3.06 2.87
N VAL A 43 -10.94 -1.88 2.91
CA VAL A 43 -11.68 -1.38 4.10
C VAL A 43 -12.83 -2.32 4.47
N TYR A 44 -13.59 -2.79 3.47
CA TYR A 44 -14.67 -3.75 3.66
C TYR A 44 -14.15 -5.07 4.27
N GLN A 45 -13.09 -5.63 3.70
CA GLN A 45 -12.47 -6.85 4.23
C GLN A 45 -11.89 -6.66 5.63
N ARG A 46 -11.28 -5.50 5.91
CA ARG A 46 -10.78 -5.16 7.24
C ARG A 46 -11.93 -5.09 8.26
N ARG A 47 -13.05 -4.43 7.92
CA ARG A 47 -14.23 -4.30 8.79
C ARG A 47 -14.89 -5.65 9.11
N LYS A 48 -14.81 -6.63 8.20
CA LYS A 48 -15.29 -8.00 8.43
C LYS A 48 -14.51 -8.79 9.50
N ARG A 49 -13.33 -8.34 9.92
CA ARG A 49 -12.56 -9.00 10.98
C ARG A 49 -13.17 -8.71 12.35
N LYS A 50 -13.31 -9.77 13.15
CA LYS A 50 -14.05 -9.79 14.43
C LYS A 50 -13.37 -8.94 15.50
N THR A 51 -12.06 -9.09 15.65
CA THR A 51 -11.28 -8.40 16.69
C THR A 51 -10.40 -7.30 16.10
N GLU A 52 -9.99 -6.34 16.92
CA GLU A 52 -9.01 -5.33 16.52
C GLU A 52 -7.65 -5.97 16.17
N ALA A 53 -7.24 -6.98 16.93
CA ALA A 53 -6.03 -7.75 16.66
C ALA A 53 -6.07 -8.40 15.25
N ASP A 54 -7.20 -8.97 14.86
CA ASP A 54 -7.37 -9.54 13.50
C ASP A 54 -7.33 -8.46 12.41
N ARG A 55 -7.90 -7.28 12.68
CA ARG A 55 -7.83 -6.13 11.77
C ARG A 55 -6.39 -5.67 11.56
N ALA A 56 -5.64 -5.55 12.66
CA ALA A 56 -4.23 -5.18 12.63
C ALA A 56 -3.38 -6.25 11.91
N LYS A 57 -3.60 -7.53 12.21
CA LYS A 57 -2.94 -8.67 11.56
C LYS A 57 -3.23 -8.71 10.06
N TYR A 58 -4.48 -8.48 9.66
CA TYR A 58 -4.86 -8.41 8.25
C TYR A 58 -4.14 -7.27 7.53
N HIS A 59 -4.12 -6.05 8.11
CA HIS A 59 -3.43 -4.92 7.51
C HIS A 59 -1.92 -5.18 7.42
N ALA A 60 -1.29 -5.68 8.49
CA ALA A 60 0.14 -6.00 8.50
C ALA A 60 0.51 -7.08 7.47
N LEU A 61 -0.33 -8.12 7.30
CA LEU A 61 -0.10 -9.16 6.29
C LEU A 61 -0.25 -8.61 4.87
N ALA A 62 -1.29 -7.82 4.61
CA ALA A 62 -1.49 -7.18 3.32
C ALA A 62 -0.32 -6.26 2.98
N ALA A 63 0.17 -5.51 3.97
CA ALA A 63 1.37 -4.70 3.80
C ALA A 63 2.59 -5.57 3.52
N ARG A 64 2.82 -6.64 4.29
CA ARG A 64 3.94 -7.57 4.04
C ARG A 64 3.95 -8.13 2.61
N ARG A 65 2.76 -8.34 2.03
CA ARG A 65 2.56 -8.82 0.65
C ARG A 65 2.64 -7.71 -0.42
N GLY A 66 2.86 -6.46 -0.03
CA GLY A 66 2.94 -5.33 -0.96
C GLY A 66 1.60 -4.94 -1.55
N LEU A 67 0.49 -5.32 -0.92
CA LEU A 67 -0.86 -5.03 -1.41
C LEU A 67 -1.39 -3.69 -0.89
N VAL A 68 -0.82 -3.19 0.21
CA VAL A 68 -1.16 -1.90 0.83
C VAL A 68 0.07 -1.29 1.48
N LEU A 69 0.02 0.02 1.66
CA LEU A 69 0.93 0.76 2.52
C LEU A 69 0.46 0.73 3.98
N MET A 70 1.42 0.78 4.90
CA MET A 70 1.21 1.12 6.31
C MET A 70 1.07 2.64 6.47
N SER A 71 0.51 3.08 7.59
CA SER A 71 0.31 4.51 7.88
C SER A 71 1.62 5.31 7.91
N HIS A 72 2.71 4.73 8.41
CA HIS A 72 4.02 5.39 8.40
C HIS A 72 4.61 5.50 6.99
N GLU A 73 4.37 4.51 6.14
CA GLU A 73 4.83 4.50 4.75
C GLU A 73 4.07 5.51 3.92
N CYS A 74 2.76 5.68 4.16
CA CYS A 74 1.98 6.75 3.49
C CYS A 74 2.57 8.12 3.79
N ARG A 75 3.00 8.38 5.03
CA ARG A 75 3.68 9.64 5.39
C ARG A 75 5.05 9.74 4.74
N GLN A 76 5.81 8.65 4.75
CA GLN A 76 7.10 8.58 4.09
C GLN A 76 6.95 8.96 2.62
N TYR A 77 6.03 8.34 1.87
CA TYR A 77 5.81 8.60 0.46
C TYR A 77 5.10 9.93 0.15
N ALA A 78 4.35 10.50 1.10
CA ALA A 78 3.74 11.83 0.95
C ALA A 78 4.76 12.97 1.13
N GLY A 79 5.81 12.77 1.94
CA GLY A 79 6.86 13.76 2.20
C GLY A 79 8.21 13.45 1.55
N SER A 80 8.43 12.23 1.06
CA SER A 80 9.69 11.84 0.43
C SER A 80 9.77 12.41 -0.97
N ASN A 81 10.88 13.11 -1.21
CA ASN A 81 11.34 13.58 -2.49
C ASN A 81 11.81 12.43 -3.40
N VAL A 82 11.03 11.35 -3.53
CA VAL A 82 11.15 10.37 -4.63
C VAL A 82 10.98 11.08 -6.00
N PHE A 83 10.55 12.35 -5.97
CA PHE A 83 10.52 13.33 -7.07
C PHE A 83 11.84 14.10 -7.33
N ALA A 84 12.93 13.92 -6.58
CA ALA A 84 14.15 14.77 -6.70
C ALA A 84 15.41 14.11 -7.29
N ALA A 85 15.28 13.04 -8.08
CA ALA A 85 16.42 12.43 -8.75
C ALA A 85 16.18 12.18 -10.25
N ILE A 86 15.64 13.17 -10.95
CA ILE A 86 15.92 13.38 -12.37
C ILE A 86 16.44 14.81 -12.48
N GLY A 87 17.75 14.96 -12.33
CA GLY A 87 18.53 16.15 -12.61
C GLY A 87 19.78 15.71 -13.32
#